data_AF-A0A3R9MV62-F1
#
_entry.id   AF-A0A3R9MV62-F1
#
_cell.length_a   1.000
_cell.length_b   1.000
_cell.length_c   1.000
_cell.angle_alpha   90.00
_cell.angle_beta   90.00
_cell.angle_gamma   90.00
#
_symmetry.space_group_name_H-M   'P 1'
#
loop_
_entity.id
_entity.type
_entity.pdbx_description
1 polymer ?
#
loop_
_entity_poly.entity_id
_entity_poly.type
_entity_poly.pdbx_seq_one_letter_code
_entity_poly.pdbx_strand_id
1 'polypeptide(L)'
;MKIRMRNQIKLDEQMELIDQVYDVEWTQKGSNHYLIYQSEEQEKVVLKFNEDKLTMTRFSEPKTILHFIKNGQHVVSIPTPLGAQHFVTDTQHYHLDVENQVLELHYDLKRGGDDQLFASYQMKIEWTEEKFEK
;
A
#
# COMPACT_ATOMS: atom_id res chain seq x y z
N MET A 1 -5.85 -12.30 13.23
CA MET A 1 -6.17 -10.86 13.24
C MET A 1 -6.88 -10.52 11.94
N LYS A 2 -7.49 -9.34 11.84
CA LYS A 2 -8.02 -8.80 10.59
C LYS A 2 -7.20 -7.58 10.17
N ILE A 3 -6.99 -7.42 8.86
CA ILE A 3 -6.51 -6.17 8.25
C ILE A 3 -7.67 -5.53 7.49
N ARG A 4 -7.87 -4.23 7.67
CA ARG A 4 -8.76 -3.41 6.83
C ARG A 4 -7.93 -2.41 6.07
N MET A 5 -8.16 -2.32 4.77
CA MET A 5 -7.53 -1.36 3.89
C MET A 5 -8.61 -0.52 3.25
N ARG A 6 -8.61 0.77 3.57
CA ARG A 6 -9.48 1.76 2.96
C ARG A 6 -8.62 2.59 2.03
N ASN A 7 -8.99 2.64 0.76
CA ASN A 7 -8.25 3.35 -0.26
C ASN A 7 -9.20 4.24 -1.05
N GLN A 8 -8.98 5.54 -0.98
CA GLN A 8 -9.62 6.50 -1.86
C GLN A 8 -8.66 6.79 -3.02
N ILE A 9 -9.09 6.43 -4.23
CA ILE A 9 -8.32 6.57 -5.45
C ILE A 9 -8.96 7.66 -6.29
N LYS A 10 -8.18 8.68 -6.65
CA LYS A 10 -8.58 9.69 -7.61
C LYS A 10 -7.78 9.49 -8.89
N LEU A 11 -8.50 9.21 -9.98
CA LEU A 11 -7.97 9.05 -11.33
C LEU A 11 -8.74 10.02 -12.23
N ASP A 12 -8.04 11.05 -12.73
CA ASP A 12 -8.65 12.15 -13.46
C ASP A 12 -9.84 12.79 -12.70
N GLU A 13 -11.06 12.72 -13.26
CA GLU A 13 -12.30 13.22 -12.65
C GLU A 13 -13.05 12.15 -11.84
N GLN A 14 -12.56 10.90 -11.84
CA GLN A 14 -13.19 9.79 -11.14
C GLN A 14 -12.61 9.61 -9.74
N MET A 15 -13.49 9.31 -8.79
CA MET A 15 -13.14 8.92 -7.43
C MET A 15 -13.69 7.53 -7.15
N GLU A 16 -12.82 6.63 -6.71
CA GLU A 16 -13.15 5.29 -6.28
C GLU A 16 -12.84 5.12 -4.80
N LEU A 17 -13.75 4.49 -4.07
CA LEU A 17 -13.57 4.14 -2.66
C LEU A 17 -13.57 2.63 -2.54
N ILE A 18 -12.43 2.09 -2.13
CA ILE A 18 -12.23 0.65 -1.93
C ILE A 18 -12.07 0.40 -0.43
N ASP A 19 -12.84 -0.56 0.09
CA ASP A 19 -12.76 -1.01 1.47
C ASP A 19 -12.67 -2.54 1.50
N GLN A 20 -11.52 -3.05 1.93
CA GLN A 20 -11.19 -4.47 1.87
C GLN A 20 -10.78 -4.97 3.24
N VAL A 21 -11.28 -6.14 3.62
CA VAL A 21 -10.97 -6.80 4.89
C VAL A 21 -10.48 -8.23 4.64
N TYR A 22 -9.32 -8.57 5.19
CA TYR A 22 -8.72 -9.91 5.07
C TYR A 22 -8.28 -10.45 6.42
N ASP A 23 -8.09 -11.77 6.50
CA ASP A 23 -7.30 -12.37 7.58
C ASP A 23 -5.83 -11.99 7.42
N VAL A 24 -5.17 -11.65 8.52
CA VAL A 24 -3.78 -11.21 8.53
C VAL A 24 -2.99 -11.84 9.67
N GLU A 25 -1.72 -12.12 9.37
CA GLU A 25 -0.68 -12.40 10.35
C GLU A 25 0.14 -11.13 10.58
N TRP A 26 0.26 -10.71 11.83
CA TRP A 26 1.11 -9.60 12.24
C TRP A 26 2.33 -10.12 13.00
N THR A 27 3.51 -9.62 12.66
CA THR A 27 4.73 -9.86 13.43
C THR A 27 5.62 -8.64 13.46
N GLN A 28 6.40 -8.48 14.52
CA GLN A 28 7.37 -7.40 14.68
C GLN A 28 8.79 -7.95 14.80
N LYS A 29 9.73 -7.36 14.07
CA LYS A 29 11.16 -7.68 14.15
C LYS A 29 11.97 -6.38 14.20
N GLY A 30 12.51 -6.07 15.38
CA GLY A 30 13.13 -4.77 15.63
C GLY A 30 12.11 -3.65 15.45
N SER A 31 12.47 -2.61 14.69
CA SER A 31 11.59 -1.49 14.35
C SER A 31 10.63 -1.77 13.19
N ASN A 32 10.70 -2.95 12.55
CA ASN A 32 9.84 -3.27 11.42
C ASN A 32 8.63 -4.09 11.88
N HIS A 33 7.47 -3.69 11.40
CA HIS A 33 6.23 -4.44 11.45
C HIS A 33 5.98 -5.14 10.11
N TYR A 34 5.36 -6.30 10.18
CA TYR A 34 5.03 -7.13 9.04
C TYR A 34 3.56 -7.51 9.12
N LEU A 35 2.83 -7.28 8.04
CA LEU A 35 1.48 -7.80 7.85
C LEU A 35 1.50 -8.72 6.63
N ILE A 36 1.05 -9.96 6.82
CA ILE A 36 1.01 -10.98 5.77
C ILE A 36 -0.43 -11.44 5.63
N TYR A 37 -1.01 -11.26 4.45
CA TYR A 37 -2.39 -11.65 4.15
C TYR A 37 -2.49 -12.20 2.73
N GLN A 38 -3.62 -12.85 2.45
CA GLN A 38 -4.01 -13.25 1.10
C GLN A 38 -5.00 -12.24 0.53
N SER A 39 -4.73 -11.71 -0.66
CA SER A 39 -5.67 -10.83 -1.37
C SER A 39 -6.87 -11.61 -1.92
N GLU A 40 -7.86 -10.89 -2.44
CA GLU A 40 -9.01 -11.48 -3.14
C GLU A 40 -8.60 -12.33 -4.35
N GLU A 41 -7.53 -11.95 -5.05
CA GLU A 41 -6.97 -12.69 -6.18
C GLU A 41 -6.15 -13.92 -5.75
N GLN A 42 -6.22 -14.32 -4.48
CA GLN A 42 -5.41 -15.38 -3.90
C GLN A 42 -3.91 -15.13 -4.08
N GLU A 43 -3.48 -13.88 -4.02
CA GLU A 43 -2.06 -13.53 -4.00
C GLU A 43 -1.60 -13.32 -2.58
N LYS A 44 -0.40 -13.84 -2.26
CA LYS A 44 0.24 -13.50 -0.98
C LYS A 44 0.71 -12.05 -1.04
N VAL A 45 0.33 -11.26 -0.05
CA VAL A 45 0.81 -9.87 0.10
C VAL A 45 1.58 -9.75 1.41
N VAL A 46 2.73 -9.11 1.34
CA VAL A 46 3.57 -8.79 2.50
C VAL A 46 3.76 -7.29 2.56
N LEU A 47 3.30 -6.69 3.65
CA LEU A 47 3.59 -5.31 4.01
C LEU A 47 4.70 -5.31 5.05
N LYS A 48 5.81 -4.64 4.76
CA LYS A 48 6.89 -4.38 5.71
C LYS A 48 6.98 -2.89 5.93
N PHE A 49 6.79 -2.42 7.15
CA PHE A 49 6.79 -0.99 7.45
C PHE A 49 7.41 -0.63 8.79
N ASN A 50 7.84 0.62 8.88
CA ASN A 50 8.35 1.27 10.10
C ASN A 50 8.01 2.77 10.01
N GLU A 51 8.56 3.61 10.89
CA GLU A 51 8.26 5.06 10.90
C GLU A 51 8.65 5.82 9.62
N ASP A 52 9.55 5.27 8.80
CA ASP A 52 10.14 5.95 7.65
C ASP A 52 9.59 5.49 6.30
N LYS A 53 9.11 4.24 6.22
CA LYS A 53 8.71 3.65 4.93
C LYS A 53 7.80 2.44 5.06
N LEU A 54 7.04 2.22 3.99
CA LEU A 54 6.33 0.97 3.70
C LEU A 54 6.90 0.33 2.43
N THR A 55 7.13 -0.98 2.47
CA THR A 55 7.35 -1.82 1.30
C THR A 55 6.19 -2.80 1.18
N MET A 56 5.45 -2.72 0.09
CA MET A 56 4.38 -3.66 -0.24
C MET A 56 4.90 -4.62 -1.31
N THR A 57 4.88 -5.91 -1.03
CA THR A 57 5.23 -6.97 -1.98
C THR A 57 4.00 -7.81 -2.25
N ARG A 58 3.53 -7.82 -3.50
CA ARG A 58 2.52 -8.76 -3.99
C ARG A 58 3.23 -9.88 -4.74
N PHE A 59 3.02 -11.12 -4.30
CA PHE A 59 3.58 -12.32 -4.93
C PHE A 59 2.67 -12.79 -6.09
N SER A 60 2.37 -11.84 -6.97
CA SER A 60 1.75 -12.04 -8.28
C SER A 60 2.73 -12.70 -9.25
N GLU A 61 2.24 -13.19 -10.40
CA GLU A 61 3.10 -13.59 -11.52
C GLU A 61 2.84 -12.67 -12.71
N PRO A 62 3.76 -11.73 -13.03
CA PRO A 62 5.02 -11.45 -12.36
C PRO A 62 4.89 -10.66 -11.05
N LYS A 63 5.87 -10.81 -10.16
CA LYS A 63 5.90 -10.20 -8.82
C LYS A 63 5.91 -8.67 -8.86
N THR A 64 5.12 -8.03 -8.00
CA THR A 64 5.07 -6.56 -7.86
C THR A 64 5.63 -6.10 -6.52
N ILE A 65 6.47 -5.06 -6.52
CA ILE A 65 7.03 -4.45 -5.30
C ILE A 65 6.86 -2.93 -5.38
N LEU A 66 6.13 -2.37 -4.41
CA LEU A 66 5.95 -0.93 -4.24
C LEU A 66 6.68 -0.45 -2.98
N HIS A 67 7.30 0.72 -3.08
CA HIS A 67 7.96 1.38 -1.97
C HIS A 67 7.33 2.75 -1.75
N PHE A 68 7.08 3.10 -0.50
CA PHE A 68 6.55 4.39 -0.08
C PHE A 68 7.50 4.92 0.98
N ILE A 69 8.16 6.04 0.68
CA ILE A 69 9.18 6.65 1.55
C ILE A 69 8.58 7.93 2.10
N LYS A 70 8.54 8.08 3.43
CA LYS A 70 7.98 9.27 4.08
C LYS A 70 8.59 10.55 3.51
N ASN A 71 7.72 11.43 3.03
CA ASN A 71 8.09 12.71 2.40
C ASN A 71 9.11 12.55 1.27
N GLY A 72 8.96 11.49 0.46
CA GLY A 72 9.94 11.10 -0.53
C GLY A 72 9.34 10.38 -1.74
N GLN A 73 10.18 10.28 -2.77
CA GLN A 73 9.85 9.63 -4.03
C GLN A 73 10.59 8.30 -4.19
N HIS A 74 9.98 7.33 -4.87
CA HIS A 74 10.64 6.08 -5.24
C HIS A 74 10.18 5.57 -6.61
N VAL A 75 11.12 5.16 -7.46
CA VAL A 75 10.81 4.52 -8.74
C VAL A 75 10.35 3.09 -8.52
N VAL A 76 9.22 2.72 -9.12
CA VAL A 76 8.66 1.36 -9.05
C VAL A 76 8.41 0.84 -10.45
N SER A 77 8.46 -0.49 -10.60
CA SER A 77 8.17 -1.18 -11.85
C SER A 77 6.92 -2.02 -11.66
N ILE A 78 5.83 -1.63 -12.33
CA ILE A 78 4.55 -2.32 -12.26
C ILE A 78 4.39 -3.17 -13.52
N PRO A 79 4.22 -4.48 -13.40
CA PRO A 79 3.92 -5.32 -14.54
C PRO A 79 2.54 -5.01 -15.13
N THR A 80 2.47 -4.94 -16.45
CA THR A 80 1.21 -4.82 -17.20
C THR A 80 1.17 -5.89 -18.29
N PRO A 81 0.01 -6.18 -18.90
CA PRO A 81 -0.09 -7.09 -20.04
C PRO A 81 0.82 -6.71 -21.23
N LEU A 82 1.18 -5.43 -21.37
CA LEU A 82 2.05 -4.92 -22.43
C LEU A 82 3.55 -4.92 -22.05
N GLY A 83 3.88 -5.35 -20.82
CA GLY A 83 5.24 -5.31 -20.27
C GLY A 83 5.32 -4.50 -18.98
N ALA A 84 6.52 -4.44 -18.39
CA ALA A 84 6.75 -3.65 -17.19
C ALA A 84 6.71 -2.15 -17.51
N GLN A 85 5.96 -1.39 -16.72
CA GLN A 85 5.89 0.07 -16.80
C GLN A 85 6.50 0.70 -15.55
N HIS A 86 7.26 1.77 -15.75
CA HIS A 86 7.88 2.52 -14.67
C HIS A 86 6.98 3.65 -14.17
N PHE A 87 6.82 3.71 -12.86
CA PHE A 87 6.13 4.77 -12.15
C PHE A 87 7.01 5.33 -11.04
N VAL A 88 6.61 6.47 -10.49
CA VAL A 88 7.17 7.06 -9.28
C VAL A 88 6.05 7.12 -8.24
N THR A 89 6.29 6.57 -7.06
CA THR A 89 5.48 6.85 -5.88
C THR A 89 6.02 8.13 -5.25
N ASP A 90 5.17 9.14 -5.08
CA ASP A 90 5.49 10.40 -4.40
C ASP A 90 4.66 10.47 -3.12
N THR A 91 5.27 10.21 -1.97
CA THR A 91 4.52 10.03 -0.71
C THR A 91 4.54 11.33 0.08
N GLN A 92 3.40 12.05 0.10
CA GLN A 92 3.29 13.34 0.78
C GLN A 92 2.82 13.23 2.23
N HIS A 93 2.18 12.12 2.60
CA HIS A 93 1.79 11.83 3.97
C HIS A 93 2.14 10.40 4.32
N TYR A 94 2.78 10.21 5.47
CA TYR A 94 3.10 8.90 6.03
C TYR A 94 3.06 9.00 7.56
N HIS A 95 2.07 8.37 8.17
CA HIS A 95 1.87 8.37 9.62
C HIS A 95 1.59 6.97 10.13
N LEU A 96 2.52 6.47 10.95
CA LEU A 96 2.39 5.20 11.64
C LEU A 96 2.01 5.47 13.09
N ASP A 97 0.85 4.97 13.51
CA ASP A 97 0.39 4.93 14.89
C ASP A 97 0.34 3.46 15.33
N VAL A 98 1.40 3.01 15.99
CA VAL A 98 1.55 1.62 16.43
C VAL A 98 0.58 1.30 17.57
N GLU A 99 0.29 2.26 18.45
CA GLU A 99 -0.59 2.06 19.61
C GLU A 99 -2.02 1.76 19.15
N ASN A 100 -2.49 2.49 18.13
CA ASN A 100 -3.81 2.27 17.53
C ASN A 100 -3.79 1.30 16.34
N GLN A 101 -2.63 0.72 16.01
CA GLN A 101 -2.44 -0.23 14.91
C GLN A 101 -2.93 0.32 13.55
N VAL A 102 -2.55 1.56 13.26
CA VAL A 102 -2.92 2.29 12.04
C VAL A 102 -1.69 2.75 11.28
N LEU A 103 -1.73 2.61 9.95
CA LEU A 103 -0.81 3.26 9.03
C LEU A 103 -1.61 4.06 8.01
N GLU A 104 -1.40 5.37 7.97
CA GLU A 104 -1.97 6.28 6.98
C GLU A 104 -0.89 6.70 5.98
N LEU A 105 -1.22 6.63 4.69
CA LEU A 105 -0.33 6.99 3.61
C LEU A 105 -1.09 7.69 2.48
N HIS A 106 -0.65 8.90 2.12
CA HIS A 106 -1.14 9.61 0.95
C HIS A 106 0.01 9.76 -0.04
N TYR A 107 -0.23 9.34 -1.28
CA TYR A 107 0.78 9.40 -2.32
C TYR A 107 0.16 9.64 -3.68
N ASP A 108 0.94 10.25 -4.56
CA ASP A 108 0.68 10.23 -5.99
C ASP A 108 1.48 9.11 -6.65
N LEU A 109 0.83 8.41 -7.57
CA LEU A 109 1.50 7.58 -8.55
C LEU A 109 1.69 8.43 -9.81
N LYS A 110 2.93 8.60 -10.25
CA LYS A 110 3.29 9.41 -11.42
C LYS A 110 3.98 8.55 -12.46
N ARG A 111 3.88 8.91 -13.74
CA ARG A 111 4.58 8.20 -14.82
C ARG A 111 6.08 8.53 -14.80
N GLY A 112 6.94 7.52 -14.92
CA GLY A 112 8.39 7.66 -14.74
C GLY A 112 9.14 8.44 -15.84
N GLY A 113 8.45 9.03 -16.81
CA GLY A 113 9.06 9.74 -17.95
C GLY A 113 8.84 11.25 -17.97
N ASP A 114 7.74 11.74 -17.42
CA ASP A 114 7.30 13.13 -17.54
C ASP A 114 6.71 13.71 -16.25
N ASP A 115 6.82 12.98 -15.13
CA ASP A 115 6.21 13.30 -13.83
C ASP A 115 4.68 13.53 -13.91
N GLN A 116 4.04 13.06 -14.99
CA GLN A 116 2.59 13.20 -15.17
C GLN A 116 1.88 12.39 -14.09
N LEU A 117 0.98 13.04 -13.36
CA LEU A 117 0.10 12.39 -12.39
C LEU A 117 -0.70 11.29 -13.10
N PHE A 118 -0.56 10.06 -12.61
CA PHE A 118 -1.39 8.94 -13.02
C PHE A 118 -2.61 8.84 -12.10
N ALA A 119 -2.41 8.76 -10.78
CA ALA A 119 -3.50 8.72 -9.81
C ALA A 119 -3.03 9.21 -8.43
N SER A 120 -3.95 9.76 -7.66
CA SER A 120 -3.72 10.13 -6.25
C SER A 120 -4.42 9.14 -5.33
N TYR A 121 -3.74 8.75 -4.27
CA TYR A 121 -4.21 7.74 -3.32
C TYR A 121 -4.23 8.30 -1.90
N GLN A 122 -5.32 8.05 -1.18
CA GLN A 122 -5.38 8.19 0.27
C GLN A 122 -5.73 6.84 0.87
N MET A 123 -4.73 6.20 1.48
CA MET A 123 -4.84 4.84 1.99
C MET A 123 -4.67 4.83 3.51
N LYS A 124 -5.57 4.11 4.16
CA LYS A 124 -5.52 3.79 5.58
C LYS A 124 -5.51 2.28 5.76
N ILE A 125 -4.52 1.80 6.48
CA ILE A 125 -4.33 0.38 6.80
C ILE A 125 -4.47 0.22 8.30
N GLU A 126 -5.39 -0.64 8.72
CA GLU A 126 -5.68 -0.93 10.13
C GLU A 126 -5.56 -2.42 10.35
N TRP A 127 -4.94 -2.86 11.45
CA TRP A 127 -4.89 -4.27 11.81
C TRP A 127 -5.28 -4.46 13.27
N THR A 128 -6.21 -5.37 13.56
CA THR A 128 -6.71 -5.59 14.92
C THR A 128 -7.10 -7.06 15.14
N GLU A 129 -7.15 -7.48 16.41
CA GLU A 129 -7.73 -8.77 16.80
C GLU A 129 -9.27 -8.76 16.72
N GLU A 130 -9.88 -7.59 16.84
CA GLU A 130 -11.32 -7.42 16.79
C GLU A 130 -11.86 -7.50 15.36
N LYS A 131 -13.10 -7.96 15.21
CA LYS A 131 -13.77 -7.97 13.91
C LYS A 131 -14.19 -6.55 13.58
N PHE A 132 -13.85 -6.06 12.39
CA PHE A 132 -14.45 -4.83 11.87
C PHE A 132 -15.97 -5.05 11.77
N GLU A 133 -16.76 -4.27 12.54
CA GLU A 133 -18.23 -4.28 12.43
C GLU A 133 -18.63 -3.80 11.02
N LYS A 134 -19.65 -4.46 10.45
CA LYS A 134 -20.14 -4.23 9.09
C LYS A 134 -21.05 -3.01 9.00
#